data_AF-A0AA37HR09-F1
#
_entry.id   AF-A0AA37HR09-F1
#
_cell.length_a   1.000
_cell.length_b   1.000
_cell.length_c   1.000
_cell.angle_alpha   90.00
_cell.angle_beta   90.00
_cell.angle_gamma   90.00
#
_symmetry.space_group_name_H-M   'P 1'
#
loop_
_entity.id
_entity.type
_entity.pdbx_description
1 polymer ?
#
loop_
_entity_poly.entity_id
_entity_poly.type
_entity_poly.pdbx_seq_one_letter_code
_entity_poly.pdbx_strand_id
1 'polypeptide(L)'
;MVTPSGRRTRITLDGQLVGYWEREAARLDALAAEARFGWQRRRYLRKAAQARVQAERSRARERARGNEPAETAAQDPASAHVARDDS
;
A
#
# COMPACT_ATOMS: atom_id res chain seq x y z
N MET A 1 -16.12 19.73 -20.79
CA MET A 1 -16.07 18.73 -19.70
C MET A 1 -14.61 18.44 -19.41
N VAL A 2 -14.07 18.93 -18.30
CA VAL A 2 -12.71 18.62 -17.84
C VAL A 2 -12.85 17.58 -16.74
N THR A 3 -12.42 16.36 -17.01
CA THR A 3 -12.27 15.32 -15.99
C THR A 3 -11.09 15.71 -15.10
N PRO A 4 -11.26 15.87 -13.77
CA PRO A 4 -10.13 16.12 -12.90
C PRO A 4 -9.23 14.89 -12.92
N SER A 5 -8.10 14.99 -13.60
CA SER A 5 -6.98 14.05 -13.46
C SER A 5 -6.46 14.22 -12.04
N GLY A 6 -6.95 13.38 -11.13
CA GLY A 6 -6.53 13.35 -9.74
C GLY A 6 -5.01 13.30 -9.68
N ARG A 7 -4.41 14.24 -8.95
CA ARG A 7 -2.96 14.31 -8.73
C ARG A 7 -2.46 12.93 -8.32
N ARG A 8 -1.78 12.23 -9.23
CA ARG A 8 -1.03 11.02 -8.90
C ARG A 8 0.05 11.46 -7.92
N THR A 9 -0.16 11.14 -6.64
CA THR A 9 0.85 11.26 -5.59
C THR A 9 2.12 10.64 -6.15
N ARG A 10 3.25 11.36 -6.10
CA ARG A 10 4.53 10.83 -6.58
C ARG A 10 4.91 9.67 -5.67
N ILE A 11 4.59 8.45 -6.09
CA ILE A 11 4.94 7.24 -5.36
C ILE A 11 6.46 7.07 -5.49
N THR A 12 7.15 7.13 -4.37
CA THR A 12 8.56 6.76 -4.23
C THR A 12 8.76 5.29 -4.62
N LEU A 13 9.97 4.94 -5.08
CA LEU A 13 10.29 3.55 -5.41
C LEU A 13 10.04 2.61 -4.23
N ASP A 14 10.43 3.01 -3.03
CA ASP A 14 10.22 2.21 -1.83
C ASP A 14 8.71 2.07 -1.52
N GLY A 15 7.90 3.11 -1.75
CA GLY A 15 6.43 3.03 -1.68
C GLY A 15 5.81 2.07 -2.70
N GLN A 16 6.33 2.01 -3.93
CA GLN A 16 5.92 1.00 -4.92
C GLN A 16 6.28 -0.42 -4.46
N LEU A 17 7.45 -0.58 -3.84
CA LEU A 17 7.92 -1.85 -3.31
C LEU A 17 7.07 -2.34 -2.13
N VAL A 18 6.61 -1.45 -1.23
CA VAL A 18 5.68 -1.83 -0.15
C VAL A 18 4.44 -2.51 -0.72
N GLY A 19 3.75 -1.85 -1.65
CA GLY A 19 2.54 -2.42 -2.25
C GLY A 19 2.81 -3.68 -3.08
N TYR A 20 3.96 -3.79 -3.73
CA TYR A 20 4.37 -5.02 -4.41
C TYR A 20 4.54 -6.18 -3.44
N TRP A 21 5.30 -5.97 -2.36
CA TRP A 21 5.58 -7.02 -1.38
C TRP A 21 4.34 -7.47 -0.61
N GLU A 22 3.40 -6.56 -0.32
CA GLU A 22 2.11 -6.90 0.27
C GLU A 22 1.26 -7.77 -0.66
N ARG A 23 1.15 -7.40 -1.95
CA ARG A 23 0.42 -8.20 -2.94
C ARG A 23 1.06 -9.58 -3.13
N GLU A 24 2.38 -9.64 -3.17
CA GLU A 24 3.10 -10.90 -3.32
C GLU A 24 2.93 -11.80 -2.08
N ALA A 25 2.90 -11.21 -0.87
CA ALA A 25 2.59 -11.97 0.35
C ALA A 25 1.19 -12.59 0.27
N ALA A 26 0.17 -11.81 -0.10
CA ALA A 26 -1.20 -12.30 -0.25
C ALA A 26 -1.32 -13.37 -1.34
N ARG A 27 -0.63 -13.20 -2.47
CA ARG A 27 -0.56 -14.21 -3.54
C ARG A 27 0.05 -15.52 -3.04
N LEU A 28 1.12 -15.45 -2.26
CA LEU A 28 1.78 -16.62 -1.71
C LEU A 28 0.93 -17.32 -0.66
N ASP A 29 0.15 -16.59 0.13
CA ASP A 29 -0.83 -17.17 1.04
C ASP A 29 -1.93 -17.91 0.28
N ALA A 30 -2.44 -17.35 -0.83
CA ALA A 30 -3.42 -18.02 -1.69
C ALA A 30 -2.86 -19.32 -2.28
N LEU A 31 -1.63 -19.29 -2.80
CA LEU A 31 -0.94 -20.51 -3.29
C LEU A 31 -0.70 -21.54 -2.16
N ALA A 32 -0.47 -21.08 -0.93
CA ALA A 32 -0.33 -21.96 0.22
C ALA A 32 -1.65 -22.64 0.61
N ALA A 33 -2.78 -21.95 0.42
CA ALA A 33 -4.12 -22.49 0.67
C ALA A 33 -4.51 -23.55 -0.38
N GLU A 34 -4.11 -23.36 -1.64
CA GLU A 34 -4.36 -24.30 -2.75
C GLU A 34 -3.37 -25.47 -2.80
N ALA A 35 -2.27 -25.41 -2.05
CA ALA A 35 -1.21 -26.41 -2.13
C ALA A 35 -1.68 -27.80 -1.65
N ARG A 36 -1.53 -28.79 -2.53
CA ARG A 36 -1.91 -30.20 -2.25
C ARG A 36 -0.96 -30.90 -1.28
N PHE A 37 0.30 -30.46 -1.21
CA PHE A 37 1.32 -31.09 -0.37
C PHE A 37 1.79 -30.17 0.76
N GLY A 38 1.91 -30.73 1.96
CA GLY A 38 2.33 -29.96 3.15
C GLY A 38 3.73 -29.35 3.06
N TRP A 39 4.67 -29.95 2.31
CA TRP A 39 5.99 -29.35 2.08
C TRP A 39 5.89 -28.13 1.15
N GLN A 40 5.00 -28.16 0.16
CA GLN A 40 4.77 -27.08 -0.79
C GLN A 40 4.09 -25.90 -0.08
N ARG A 41 3.05 -26.17 0.72
CA ARG A 41 2.42 -25.18 1.61
C ARG A 41 3.44 -24.49 2.50
N ARG A 42 4.29 -25.26 3.20
CA ARG A 42 5.36 -24.72 4.06
C ARG A 42 6.35 -23.84 3.28
N ARG A 43 6.67 -24.18 2.03
CA ARG A 43 7.54 -23.36 1.17
C ARG A 43 6.89 -22.02 0.83
N TYR A 44 5.61 -22.00 0.46
CA TYR A 44 4.91 -20.76 0.14
C TYR A 44 4.73 -19.87 1.37
N LEU A 45 4.38 -20.44 2.53
CA LEU A 45 4.27 -19.68 3.79
C LEU A 45 5.61 -19.02 4.19
N ARG A 46 6.74 -19.73 4.01
CA ARG A 46 8.07 -19.14 4.23
C ARG A 46 8.33 -17.95 3.31
N LYS A 47 7.96 -18.06 2.03
CA LYS A 47 8.09 -16.95 1.08
C LYS A 47 7.16 -15.79 1.43
N ALA A 48 5.93 -16.06 1.85
CA ALA A 48 4.98 -15.03 2.27
C ALA A 48 5.53 -14.25 3.48
N ALA A 49 6.10 -14.95 4.46
CA ALA A 49 6.80 -14.31 5.58
C ALA A 49 7.97 -13.44 5.12
N GLN A 50 8.80 -13.91 4.17
CA GLN A 50 9.89 -13.11 3.62
C GLN A 50 9.38 -11.86 2.88
N ALA A 51 8.30 -11.97 2.11
CA ALA A 51 7.68 -10.84 1.43
C ALA A 51 7.20 -9.78 2.44
N ARG A 52 6.56 -10.19 3.55
CA ARG A 52 6.16 -9.27 4.62
C ARG A 52 7.36 -8.55 5.24
N VAL A 53 8.47 -9.25 5.50
CA VAL A 53 9.70 -8.62 6.00
C VAL A 53 10.24 -7.59 5.01
N GLN A 54 10.18 -7.86 3.70
CA GLN A 54 10.62 -6.89 2.70
C GLN A 54 9.70 -5.66 2.62
N ALA A 55 8.39 -5.85 2.78
CA ALA A 55 7.46 -4.75 2.89
C ALA A 55 7.81 -3.85 4.08
N GLU A 56 8.07 -4.42 5.27
CA GLU A 56 8.50 -3.64 6.44
C GLU A 56 9.82 -2.90 6.21
N ARG A 57 10.79 -3.53 5.54
CA ARG A 57 12.06 -2.87 5.19
C ARG A 57 11.85 -1.69 4.25
N SER A 58 10.97 -1.83 3.25
CA SER A 58 10.61 -0.72 2.37
C SER A 58 9.86 0.39 3.12
N ARG A 59 8.95 0.04 4.04
CA ARG A 59 8.29 1.05 4.91
C ARG A 59 9.29 1.78 5.79
N ALA A 60 10.26 1.08 6.38
CA ALA A 60 11.32 1.70 7.16
C ALA A 60 12.17 2.68 6.32
N ARG A 61 12.46 2.33 5.05
CA ARG A 61 13.14 3.23 4.12
C ARG A 61 12.30 4.46 3.77
N GLU A 62 11.00 4.29 3.56
CA GLU A 62 10.08 5.42 3.33
C GLU A 62 10.03 6.37 4.52
N ARG A 63 9.88 5.85 5.74
CA ARG A 63 9.93 6.66 6.98
C ARG A 63 11.26 7.40 7.11
N ALA A 64 12.39 6.74 6.83
CA ALA A 64 13.72 7.38 6.87
C ALA A 64 13.89 8.51 5.84
N ARG A 65 13.15 8.47 4.72
CA ARG A 65 13.12 9.56 3.72
C ARG A 65 12.22 10.73 4.13
N GLY A 66 11.59 10.69 5.31
CA GLY A 66 10.58 11.66 5.73
C GLY A 66 9.25 11.53 4.99
N ASN A 67 9.07 10.42 4.25
CA ASN A 67 7.87 10.10 3.53
C ASN A 67 7.10 9.08 4.38
N GLU A 68 6.59 9.53 5.53
CA GLU A 68 5.62 8.72 6.26
C GLU A 68 4.46 8.44 5.30
N PRO A 69 3.97 7.19 5.22
CA PRO A 69 2.70 6.98 4.57
C PRO A 69 1.72 7.84 5.37
N ALA A 70 1.27 8.94 4.76
CA ALA A 70 0.15 9.70 5.28
C ALA A 70 -0.99 8.68 5.37
N GLU A 71 -1.18 8.17 6.57
CA GLU A 71 -2.32 7.39 6.98
C GLU A 71 -3.50 8.27 6.62
N THR A 72 -4.21 7.88 5.56
CA THR A 72 -5.44 8.43 5.03
C THR A 72 -6.21 9.29 6.05
N ALA A 73 -5.81 10.56 6.16
CA ALA A 73 -6.51 11.62 6.87
C ALA A 73 -6.73 12.69 5.79
N ALA A 74 -7.82 12.53 5.04
CA ALA A 74 -9.07 13.17 5.41
C ALA A 74 -8.98 14.68 5.16
N GLN A 75 -9.31 15.07 3.94
CA GLN A 75 -10.45 15.92 3.61
C GLN A 75 -10.16 16.47 2.22
N ASP A 76 -11.03 16.16 1.27
CA ASP A 76 -11.17 16.97 0.07
C ASP A 76 -11.36 18.44 0.51
N PRO A 77 -10.43 19.38 0.22
CA PRO A 77 -10.61 20.79 0.62
C PRO A 77 -11.67 21.51 -0.23
N ALA A 78 -12.34 20.80 -1.15
CA ALA A 78 -13.30 21.39 -2.07
C ALA A 78 -14.72 21.59 -1.49
N SER A 79 -15.04 21.07 -0.30
CA SER A 79 -16.40 21.18 0.27
C SER A 79 -16.60 22.30 1.30
N ALA A 80 -15.57 23.10 1.62
CA ALA A 80 -15.65 24.11 2.69
C ALA A 80 -15.81 25.58 2.22
N HIS A 81 -16.13 25.84 0.95
CA HIS A 81 -16.15 27.22 0.42
C HIS A 81 -17.54 27.80 0.05
N VAL A 82 -18.66 27.18 0.46
CA VAL A 82 -20.03 27.72 0.16
C VAL A 82 -20.86 27.96 1.42
N ALA A 83 -20.31 28.71 2.38
CA ALA A 83 -21.11 29.33 3.42
C ALA A 83 -20.39 30.58 3.96
N ARG A 84 -20.39 31.65 3.17
CA ARG A 84 -20.21 33.01 3.67
C ARG A 84 -21.36 33.85 3.15
N ASP A 85 -22.12 34.37 4.11
CA ASP A 85 -23.03 35.52 4.08
C ASP A 85 -24.08 35.60 2.96
N ASP A 86 -25.33 35.34 3.36
CA ASP A 86 -26.46 36.19 2.99
C ASP A 86 -27.34 36.36 4.23
N SER A 87 -27.37 37.57 4.80
CA SER A 87 -28.36 38.07 5.76
C SER A 87 -28.57 39.56 5.52
#